data_AF-A0A4R7Q723-F1
#
_entry.id   AF-A0A4R7Q723-F1
#
_cell.length_a   1.000
_cell.length_b   1.000
_cell.length_c   1.000
_cell.angle_alpha   90.00
_cell.angle_beta   90.00
_cell.angle_gamma   90.00
#
_symmetry.space_group_name_H-M   'P 1'
#
loop_
_entity.id
_entity.type
_entity.pdbx_description
1 polymer ?
#
loop_
_entity_poly.entity_id
_entity_poly.type
_entity_poly.pdbx_seq_one_letter_code
_entity_poly.pdbx_strand_id
1 'polypeptide(L)'
;MRSYFKLLLVFCLLCLSSATIKAQSLIIDKASENYSENFNVPVAIDSTTFDRFQIKLSTTNPSLVINQIVLNEKFSRGTLKFSSAGSIYTIDYQSEGPISITKKEKLLDLKLNTNSRFSEENLIVINESTFYNNDAPLTLSSKIKPSTVNQFVLFKNDAIVFGLLMLALGFVFYTESKKQGFWPKFYKYIPGLLMCYMIPAVFNSLGLISADVSETYYIASRYLLPASLVLLTISIDLKAVFNLGWKALVMFFTGTIGIIIGGPIAILIISTFSPETVGGAGFDAVWRGLATLAGSWIGGGANQAAMLEIYGFNQELYGGMVLVDIVVANIWMAVLLLGIGKREKIDNWLKADNTAINELQKKVQNFSEKITRIPSLTDLLIILMFAFVAVGIAHFGADHISTYLSNNFEAVSNPRSALSSFGSQFFWLISIATFIGILLSFTPAKNYEGAGASKIGSIFIYILVATIGMKMDLGKIFENPGLILIGLVWMTIHAVLLIVIAKLIKAPYFFLAVGSQANVGGAASAPVVAAAFHPSLATVGALLAVFGYVVGTYGALLCAELMRIVAVG
;
A
#
# COMPACT_ATOMS: atom_id res chain seq x y z
N MET A 1 -11.56 53.39 -33.92
CA MET A 1 -12.16 53.10 -32.59
C MET A 1 -11.85 51.72 -31.99
N ARG A 2 -10.88 50.94 -32.53
CA ARG A 2 -10.49 49.62 -31.98
C ARG A 2 -9.23 49.61 -31.09
N SER A 3 -8.62 50.77 -30.84
CA SER A 3 -7.40 50.90 -30.03
C SER A 3 -7.66 51.37 -28.58
N TYR A 4 -8.75 52.12 -28.33
CA TYR A 4 -9.10 52.61 -26.99
C TYR A 4 -9.78 51.55 -26.08
N PHE A 5 -10.47 50.55 -26.66
CA PHE A 5 -11.12 49.49 -25.88
C PHE A 5 -10.11 48.46 -25.32
N LYS A 6 -8.96 48.30 -25.98
CA LYS A 6 -7.86 47.47 -25.46
C LYS A 6 -7.10 48.16 -24.32
N LEU A 7 -7.04 49.49 -24.30
CA LEU A 7 -6.38 50.23 -23.23
C LEU A 7 -7.22 50.26 -21.93
N LEU A 8 -8.55 50.30 -22.04
CA LEU A 8 -9.44 50.23 -20.87
C LEU A 8 -9.51 48.82 -20.25
N LEU A 9 -9.42 47.76 -21.06
CA LEU A 9 -9.43 46.38 -20.55
C LEU A 9 -8.12 46.00 -19.84
N VAL A 10 -7.00 46.59 -20.26
CA VAL A 10 -5.69 46.38 -19.61
C VAL A 10 -5.61 47.14 -18.28
N PHE A 11 -6.20 48.34 -18.18
CA PHE A 11 -6.24 49.08 -16.91
C PHE A 11 -7.24 48.50 -15.89
N CYS A 12 -8.31 47.82 -16.36
CA CYS A 12 -9.26 47.16 -15.46
C CYS A 12 -8.81 45.77 -14.97
N LEU A 13 -7.83 45.15 -15.65
CA LEU A 13 -7.15 43.93 -15.17
C LEU A 13 -5.98 44.19 -14.21
N LEU A 14 -5.60 45.46 -14.00
CA LEU A 14 -4.43 45.86 -13.19
C LEU A 14 -4.75 46.31 -11.76
N CYS A 15 -6.01 46.26 -11.31
CA CYS A 15 -6.39 46.64 -9.94
C CYS A 15 -7.16 45.59 -9.12
N LEU A 16 -7.28 44.34 -9.59
CA LEU A 16 -7.88 43.26 -8.80
C LEU A 16 -7.07 41.95 -8.89
N SER A 17 -5.74 42.04 -8.91
CA SER A 17 -4.92 41.02 -8.29
C SER A 17 -4.72 41.43 -6.83
N SER A 18 -5.72 41.19 -5.99
CA SER A 18 -5.42 40.98 -4.57
C SER A 18 -4.44 39.81 -4.55
N ALA A 19 -3.15 40.12 -4.42
CA ALA A 19 -2.17 39.14 -4.02
C ALA A 19 -2.77 38.51 -2.75
N THR A 20 -3.26 37.28 -2.87
CA THR A 20 -3.61 36.48 -1.71
C THR A 20 -2.29 36.35 -0.95
N ILE A 21 -2.11 37.20 0.06
CA ILE A 21 -1.07 37.04 1.05
C ILE A 21 -1.26 35.61 1.56
N LYS A 22 -0.35 34.70 1.19
CA LYS A 22 -0.36 33.35 1.75
C LYS A 22 -0.31 33.54 3.27
N ALA A 23 -1.38 33.14 3.96
CA ALA A 23 -1.46 33.28 5.40
C ALA A 23 -0.29 32.52 6.02
N GLN A 24 0.65 33.25 6.63
CA GLN A 24 1.79 32.65 7.30
C GLN A 24 1.23 31.97 8.56
N SER A 25 1.30 30.64 8.59
CA SER A 25 0.71 29.86 9.68
C SER A 25 1.77 29.11 10.48
N LEU A 26 1.58 29.09 11.80
CA LEU A 26 2.17 28.10 12.70
C LEU A 26 1.25 26.88 12.76
N ILE A 27 1.79 25.70 12.49
CA ILE A 27 1.03 24.47 12.32
C ILE A 27 1.49 23.45 13.36
N ILE A 28 0.59 23.02 14.25
CA ILE A 28 0.79 21.81 15.06
C ILE A 28 0.24 20.64 14.24
N ASP A 29 1.14 19.76 13.81
CA ASP A 29 0.82 18.62 12.96
C ASP A 29 0.28 17.42 13.76
N LYS A 30 -0.05 16.33 13.07
CA LYS A 30 -0.49 15.10 13.73
C LYS A 30 0.65 14.44 14.52
N ALA A 31 0.30 13.73 15.58
CA ALA A 31 1.24 12.86 16.29
C ALA A 31 1.92 11.87 15.33
N SER A 32 3.22 11.65 15.53
CA SER A 32 4.04 10.79 14.69
C SER A 32 3.80 9.29 14.91
N GLU A 33 3.26 8.93 16.08
CA GLU A 33 3.08 7.54 16.50
C GLU A 33 1.70 7.34 17.15
N ASN A 34 0.86 6.52 16.52
CA ASN A 34 -0.51 6.30 16.97
C ASN A 34 -0.64 5.23 18.07
N TYR A 35 0.39 4.41 18.29
CA TYR A 35 0.37 3.23 19.18
C TYR A 35 1.35 3.31 20.35
N SER A 36 2.00 4.46 20.52
CA SER A 36 3.03 4.68 21.54
C SER A 36 2.54 5.64 22.62
N GLU A 37 2.91 5.32 23.86
CA GLU A 37 2.71 6.23 25.00
C GLU A 37 3.60 7.46 24.88
N ASN A 38 4.71 7.37 24.14
CA ASN A 38 5.62 8.47 23.84
C ASN A 38 5.59 8.76 22.35
N PHE A 39 5.20 9.97 21.96
CA PHE A 39 5.05 10.32 20.56
C PHE A 39 5.51 11.75 20.32
N ASN A 40 5.87 12.07 19.08
CA ASN A 40 6.25 13.43 18.71
C ASN A 40 5.05 14.11 18.05
N VAL A 41 4.84 15.38 18.36
CA VAL A 41 3.91 16.25 17.65
C VAL A 41 4.74 17.31 16.94
N PRO A 42 4.92 17.22 15.61
CA PRO A 42 5.71 18.18 14.85
C PRO A 42 5.05 19.56 14.87
N VAL A 43 5.85 20.60 15.05
CA VAL A 43 5.45 22.00 14.86
C VAL A 43 6.18 22.54 13.65
N ALA A 44 5.41 23.00 12.68
CA ALA A 44 5.91 23.53 11.43
C ALA A 44 5.44 24.97 11.21
N ILE A 45 6.12 25.67 10.32
CA ILE A 45 5.79 27.03 9.94
C ILE A 45 5.79 27.17 8.42
N ASP A 46 4.87 27.96 7.91
CA ASP A 46 4.85 28.35 6.50
C ASP A 46 5.97 29.36 6.17
N SER A 47 6.06 29.78 4.91
CA SER A 47 7.11 30.69 4.44
C SER A 47 7.10 32.01 5.20
N THR A 48 8.17 32.30 5.94
CA THR A 48 8.38 33.55 6.69
C THR A 48 9.87 33.77 6.96
N THR A 49 10.24 34.95 7.43
CA THR A 49 11.60 35.26 7.88
C THR A 49 11.55 35.72 9.33
N PHE A 50 12.33 35.08 10.21
CA PHE A 50 12.38 35.41 11.63
C PHE A 50 13.78 35.19 12.20
N ASP A 51 14.09 35.85 13.31
CA ASP A 51 15.30 35.64 14.11
C ASP A 51 15.00 35.11 15.53
N ARG A 52 13.79 35.36 16.03
CA ARG A 52 13.32 34.91 17.35
C ARG A 52 11.87 34.42 17.29
N PHE A 53 11.51 33.46 18.13
CA PHE A 53 10.11 33.15 18.42
C PHE A 53 9.87 32.80 19.87
N GLN A 54 8.65 33.07 20.32
CA GLN A 54 8.12 32.66 21.61
C GLN A 54 6.76 32.00 21.39
N ILE A 55 6.60 30.77 21.88
CA ILE A 55 5.36 30.00 21.77
C ILE A 55 4.97 29.50 23.16
N LYS A 56 3.74 29.80 23.58
CA LYS A 56 3.11 29.24 24.79
C LYS A 56 2.03 28.25 24.40
N LEU A 57 2.11 27.06 24.97
CA LEU A 57 1.26 25.92 24.67
C LEU A 57 0.63 25.37 25.95
N SER A 58 -0.56 24.79 25.83
CA SER A 58 -1.17 23.96 26.86
C SER A 58 -1.66 22.65 26.25
N THR A 59 -1.75 21.60 27.04
CA THR A 59 -2.35 20.34 26.59
C THR A 59 -3.87 20.35 26.84
N THR A 60 -4.63 19.65 25.99
CA THR A 60 -6.09 19.59 26.12
C THR A 60 -6.56 18.63 27.21
N ASN A 61 -5.69 17.74 27.66
CA ASN A 61 -5.94 16.79 28.73
C ASN A 61 -4.75 16.76 29.72
N PRO A 62 -5.00 16.74 31.04
CA PRO A 62 -3.93 16.65 32.05
C PRO A 62 -3.02 15.42 31.91
N SER A 63 -3.47 14.34 31.28
CA SER A 63 -2.65 13.16 31.04
C SER A 63 -1.66 13.31 29.89
N LEU A 64 -1.74 14.39 29.11
CA LEU A 64 -0.78 14.74 28.06
C LEU A 64 0.30 15.63 28.67
N VAL A 65 1.54 15.15 28.64
CA VAL A 65 2.70 15.86 29.18
C VAL A 65 3.72 16.11 28.08
N ILE A 66 4.14 17.35 27.87
CA ILE A 66 5.25 17.68 26.96
C ILE A 66 6.56 17.51 27.74
N ASN A 67 7.28 16.42 27.48
CA ASN A 67 8.51 16.06 28.19
C ASN A 67 9.73 16.80 27.65
N GLN A 68 9.79 17.02 26.34
CA GLN A 68 10.97 17.57 25.68
C GLN A 68 10.58 18.31 24.39
N ILE A 69 11.40 19.29 24.01
CA ILE A 69 11.39 19.92 22.69
C ILE A 69 12.64 19.50 21.92
N VAL A 70 12.48 19.06 20.67
CA VAL A 70 13.60 18.80 19.77
C VAL A 70 13.55 19.78 18.61
N LEU A 71 14.51 20.70 18.56
CA LEU A 71 14.62 21.65 17.46
C LEU A 71 15.12 20.95 16.18
N ASN A 72 14.61 21.34 15.02
CA ASN A 72 15.13 20.85 13.74
C ASN A 72 16.59 21.32 13.56
N GLU A 73 17.45 20.42 13.07
CA GLU A 73 18.89 20.64 12.89
C GLU A 73 19.23 21.90 12.09
N LYS A 74 18.36 22.31 11.14
CA LYS A 74 18.53 23.56 10.38
C LYS A 74 18.56 24.82 11.26
N PHE A 75 17.97 24.76 12.46
CA PHE A 75 17.90 25.87 13.41
C PHE A 75 18.85 25.68 14.60
N SER A 76 19.76 24.69 14.54
CA SER A 76 20.69 24.35 15.63
C SER A 76 21.65 25.49 16.00
N ARG A 77 21.88 26.46 15.11
CA ARG A 77 22.69 27.68 15.35
C ARG A 77 21.88 28.77 16.05
N GLY A 78 21.41 28.47 17.26
CA GLY A 78 20.62 29.36 18.10
C GLY A 78 20.46 28.82 19.51
N THR A 79 19.88 29.62 20.41
CA THR A 79 19.59 29.25 21.79
C THR A 79 18.10 28.92 21.94
N LEU A 80 17.80 27.69 22.38
CA LEU A 80 16.44 27.26 22.74
C LEU A 80 16.30 27.16 24.26
N LYS A 81 15.25 27.76 24.83
CA LYS A 81 14.83 27.58 26.22
C LYS A 81 13.44 26.99 26.25
N PHE A 82 13.27 25.97 27.09
CA PHE A 82 11.98 25.31 27.33
C PHE A 82 11.71 25.29 28.83
N SER A 83 10.53 25.73 29.23
CA SER A 83 10.09 25.72 30.62
C SER A 83 8.61 25.37 30.72
N SER A 84 8.21 24.86 31.89
CA SER A 84 6.81 24.57 32.20
C SER A 84 6.42 25.26 33.51
N ALA A 85 5.22 25.83 33.52
CA ALA A 85 4.61 26.44 34.69
C ALA A 85 3.15 25.96 34.78
N GLY A 86 2.90 24.96 35.64
CA GLY A 86 1.60 24.29 35.68
C GLY A 86 1.31 23.54 34.37
N SER A 87 0.16 23.82 33.75
CA SER A 87 -0.26 23.24 32.46
C SER A 87 0.20 24.04 31.24
N ILE A 88 0.97 25.12 31.44
CA ILE A 88 1.47 25.99 30.37
C ILE A 88 2.95 25.72 30.13
N TYR A 89 3.29 25.45 28.88
CA TYR A 89 4.64 25.20 28.39
C TYR A 89 5.10 26.42 27.57
N THR A 90 6.29 26.94 27.86
CA THR A 90 6.86 28.08 27.14
C THR A 90 8.11 27.66 26.40
N ILE A 91 8.15 27.96 25.10
CA ILE A 91 9.26 27.70 24.19
C ILE A 91 9.77 29.04 23.68
N ASP A 92 11.03 29.34 23.98
CA ASP A 92 11.71 30.56 23.55
C ASP A 92 12.93 30.19 22.72
N TYR A 93 13.01 30.69 21.50
CA TYR A 93 14.14 30.45 20.60
C TYR A 93 14.71 31.76 20.05
N GLN A 94 16.03 31.89 20.08
CA GLN A 94 16.78 32.99 19.48
C GLN A 94 17.86 32.42 18.56
N SER A 95 17.82 32.77 17.28
CA SER A 95 18.87 32.43 16.32
C SER A 95 20.07 33.39 16.39
N GLU A 96 21.21 32.97 15.84
CA GLU A 96 22.39 33.83 15.67
C GLU A 96 22.19 34.90 14.57
N GLY A 97 21.20 34.74 13.68
CA GLY A 97 20.87 35.70 12.63
C GLY A 97 19.60 35.31 11.86
N PRO A 98 19.03 36.20 11.03
CA PRO A 98 17.72 36.01 10.41
C PRO A 98 17.63 34.74 9.54
N ILE A 99 16.60 33.94 9.77
CA ILE A 99 16.34 32.69 9.08
C ILE A 99 15.18 32.90 8.12
N SER A 100 15.41 32.64 6.83
CA SER A 100 14.38 32.76 5.79
C SER A 100 13.87 31.39 5.37
N ILE A 101 12.57 31.16 5.58
CA ILE A 101 11.86 29.95 5.21
C ILE A 101 11.04 30.23 3.94
N THR A 102 11.32 29.50 2.87
CA THR A 102 10.69 29.71 1.55
C THR A 102 9.50 28.79 1.27
N LYS A 103 9.34 27.72 2.04
CA LYS A 103 8.24 26.74 1.97
C LYS A 103 8.00 26.16 3.38
N LYS A 104 6.85 25.49 3.60
CA LYS A 104 6.55 24.84 4.88
C LYS A 104 7.76 24.05 5.38
N GLU A 105 8.21 24.34 6.59
CA GLU A 105 9.38 23.72 7.21
C GLU A 105 9.07 23.36 8.66
N LYS A 106 9.55 22.19 9.11
CA LYS A 106 9.41 21.76 10.49
C LYS A 106 10.34 22.57 11.38
N LEU A 107 9.81 23.27 12.38
CA LEU A 107 10.61 24.01 13.36
C LEU A 107 11.16 23.10 14.45
N LEU A 108 10.28 22.31 15.05
CA LEU A 108 10.58 21.48 16.22
C LEU A 108 9.62 20.31 16.33
N ASP A 109 9.97 19.34 17.16
CA ASP A 109 9.08 18.27 17.62
C ASP A 109 8.79 18.44 19.10
N LEU A 110 7.50 18.42 19.45
CA LEU A 110 7.03 18.33 20.83
C LEU A 110 7.01 16.85 21.22
N LYS A 111 7.87 16.41 22.14
CA LYS A 111 7.81 15.04 22.67
C LYS A 111 6.76 14.97 23.76
N LEU A 112 5.64 14.31 23.46
CA LEU A 112 4.55 14.12 24.39
C LEU A 112 4.58 12.71 24.96
N ASN A 113 4.09 12.58 26.18
CA ASN A 113 3.73 11.30 26.79
C ASN A 113 2.29 11.32 27.26
N THR A 114 1.58 10.20 27.10
CA THR A 114 0.29 9.97 27.75
C THR A 114 -0.01 8.48 27.90
N ASN A 115 -0.80 8.15 28.93
CA ASN A 115 -1.40 6.82 29.13
C ASN A 115 -2.89 6.80 28.73
N SER A 116 -3.45 7.95 28.34
CA SER A 116 -4.84 8.07 27.87
C SER A 116 -4.94 7.90 26.36
N ARG A 117 -6.13 7.62 25.85
CA ARG A 117 -6.37 7.42 24.42
C ARG A 117 -7.13 8.59 23.86
N PHE A 118 -6.72 9.02 22.66
CA PHE A 118 -7.32 10.14 21.97
C PHE A 118 -7.54 9.74 20.51
N SER A 119 -8.70 10.09 19.94
CA SER A 119 -9.05 9.76 18.56
C SER A 119 -9.56 10.99 17.85
N GLU A 120 -8.79 11.46 16.86
CA GLU A 120 -9.07 12.69 16.12
C GLU A 120 -9.31 13.91 17.02
N GLU A 121 -8.53 14.03 18.10
CA GLU A 121 -8.62 15.15 19.04
C GLU A 121 -7.42 16.08 18.91
N ASN A 122 -7.65 17.38 19.06
CA ASN A 122 -6.56 18.33 19.21
C ASN A 122 -5.89 18.08 20.56
N LEU A 123 -4.63 17.65 20.57
CA LEU A 123 -3.90 17.32 21.81
C LEU A 123 -3.29 18.55 22.49
N ILE A 124 -3.08 19.61 21.71
CA ILE A 124 -2.34 20.81 22.10
C ILE A 124 -3.17 22.02 21.74
N VAL A 125 -3.08 23.06 22.55
CA VAL A 125 -3.65 24.38 22.33
C VAL A 125 -2.50 25.37 22.28
N ILE A 126 -2.49 26.26 21.28
CA ILE A 126 -1.58 27.41 21.24
C ILE A 126 -2.25 28.54 22.00
N ASN A 127 -1.68 28.93 23.15
CA ASN A 127 -2.18 30.07 23.92
C ASN A 127 -1.67 31.39 23.34
N GLU A 128 -0.37 31.45 23.02
CA GLU A 128 0.30 32.61 22.44
C GLU A 128 1.38 32.13 21.47
N SER A 129 1.54 32.80 20.34
CA SER A 129 2.66 32.56 19.41
C SER A 129 3.08 33.86 18.76
N THR A 130 4.30 34.31 19.06
CA THR A 130 4.86 35.54 18.51
C THR A 130 6.22 35.26 17.89
N PHE A 131 6.37 35.62 16.63
CA PHE A 131 7.65 35.56 15.92
C PHE A 131 8.21 36.97 15.81
N TYR A 132 9.52 37.12 15.67
CA TYR A 132 10.16 38.42 15.50
C TYR A 132 11.13 38.35 14.34
N ASN A 133 11.32 39.50 13.68
CA ASN A 133 12.36 39.69 12.69
C ASN A 133 12.98 41.07 12.93
N ASN A 134 14.22 41.11 13.42
CA ASN A 134 14.89 42.34 13.85
C ASN A 134 14.00 43.14 14.83
N ASP A 135 13.55 42.48 15.89
CA ASP A 135 12.67 43.01 16.95
C ASP A 135 11.25 43.45 16.52
N ALA A 136 10.91 43.40 15.23
CA ALA A 136 9.54 43.63 14.77
C ALA A 136 8.69 42.37 14.96
N PRO A 137 7.55 42.43 15.69
CA PRO A 137 6.69 41.28 15.90
C PRO A 137 5.94 40.88 14.61
N LEU A 138 5.88 39.58 14.38
CA LEU A 138 5.14 38.92 13.30
C LEU A 138 4.01 38.11 13.92
N THR A 139 2.77 38.42 13.52
CA THR A 139 1.59 37.67 13.92
C THR A 139 1.29 36.61 12.86
N LEU A 140 1.31 35.35 13.28
CA LEU A 140 0.99 34.20 12.44
C LEU A 140 -0.39 33.65 12.82
N SER A 141 -1.12 33.10 11.85
CA SER A 141 -2.31 32.30 12.16
C SER A 141 -1.90 30.94 12.72
N SER A 142 -2.66 30.38 13.66
CA SER A 142 -2.42 29.02 14.16
C SER A 142 -3.35 28.01 13.49
N LYS A 143 -2.81 26.85 13.14
CA LYS A 143 -3.58 25.67 12.71
C LYS A 143 -3.15 24.48 13.55
N ILE A 144 -4.11 23.78 14.13
CA ILE A 144 -3.86 22.60 14.97
C ILE A 144 -4.61 21.45 14.34
N LYS A 145 -3.89 20.35 14.10
CA LYS A 145 -4.48 19.16 13.53
C LYS A 145 -4.87 18.16 14.61
N PRO A 146 -6.06 17.55 14.49
CA PRO A 146 -6.46 16.47 15.38
C PRO A 146 -5.55 15.26 15.19
N SER A 147 -5.17 14.64 16.29
CA SER A 147 -4.29 13.47 16.35
C SER A 147 -4.99 12.29 17.01
N THR A 148 -4.57 11.09 16.61
CA THR A 148 -5.01 9.84 17.23
C THR A 148 -3.80 9.17 17.85
N VAL A 149 -3.80 8.99 19.17
CA VAL A 149 -2.68 8.40 19.92
C VAL A 149 -3.17 7.40 20.94
N ASN A 150 -2.29 6.44 21.26
CA ASN A 150 -2.61 5.28 22.09
C ASN A 150 -3.84 4.50 21.59
N GLN A 151 -3.90 4.23 20.28
CA GLN A 151 -4.91 3.32 19.74
C GLN A 151 -4.89 1.98 20.48
N PHE A 152 -6.08 1.41 20.71
CA PHE A 152 -6.20 0.15 21.41
C PHE A 152 -5.64 -0.99 20.55
N VAL A 153 -4.46 -1.46 20.92
CA VAL A 153 -3.88 -2.72 20.42
C VAL A 153 -3.52 -3.56 21.63
N LEU A 154 -4.22 -4.67 21.80
CA LEU A 154 -4.06 -5.54 22.96
C LEU A 154 -2.72 -6.28 22.92
N PHE A 155 -2.35 -6.83 21.76
CA PHE A 155 -1.12 -7.60 21.59
C PHE A 155 -0.18 -6.91 20.59
N LYS A 156 0.93 -6.37 21.10
CA LYS A 156 2.00 -5.72 20.31
C LYS A 156 3.18 -6.65 20.00
N ASN A 157 3.34 -7.72 20.77
CA ASN A 157 4.47 -8.64 20.61
C ASN A 157 4.26 -9.56 19.39
N ASP A 158 5.23 -9.59 18.47
CA ASP A 158 5.15 -10.36 17.23
C ASP A 158 4.93 -11.86 17.44
N ALA A 159 5.47 -12.46 18.51
CA ALA A 159 5.27 -13.89 18.78
C ALA A 159 3.81 -14.18 19.16
N ILE A 160 3.18 -13.28 19.93
CA ILE A 160 1.76 -13.40 20.28
C ILE A 160 0.90 -13.18 19.03
N VAL A 161 1.18 -12.14 18.24
CA VAL A 161 0.47 -11.87 16.98
C VAL A 161 0.57 -13.07 16.06
N PHE A 162 1.78 -13.61 15.83
CA PHE A 162 1.99 -14.80 15.02
C PHE A 162 1.25 -16.02 15.56
N GLY A 163 1.23 -16.22 16.88
CA GLY A 163 0.43 -17.26 17.54
C GLY A 163 -1.06 -17.16 17.23
N LEU A 164 -1.63 -15.94 17.24
CA LEU A 164 -3.02 -15.69 16.86
C LEU A 164 -3.28 -15.93 15.37
N LEU A 165 -2.35 -15.55 14.49
CA LEU A 165 -2.45 -15.83 13.06
C LEU A 165 -2.42 -17.34 12.79
N MET A 166 -1.53 -18.09 13.45
CA MET A 166 -1.46 -19.55 13.35
C MET A 166 -2.70 -20.22 13.94
N LEU A 167 -3.24 -19.68 15.03
CA LEU A 167 -4.53 -20.12 15.59
C LEU A 167 -5.66 -19.94 14.58
N ALA A 168 -5.74 -18.78 13.91
CA ALA A 168 -6.74 -18.52 12.88
C ALA A 168 -6.62 -19.50 11.70
N LEU A 169 -5.41 -19.69 11.17
CA LEU A 169 -5.16 -20.65 10.09
C LEU A 169 -5.52 -22.08 10.51
N GLY A 170 -5.02 -22.53 11.66
CA GLY A 170 -5.31 -23.86 12.20
C GLY A 170 -6.80 -24.08 12.43
N PHE A 171 -7.50 -23.08 12.96
CA PHE A 171 -8.95 -23.11 13.15
C PHE A 171 -9.71 -23.29 11.83
N VAL A 172 -9.35 -22.54 10.79
CA VAL A 172 -9.98 -22.64 9.47
C VAL A 172 -9.76 -24.02 8.86
N PHE A 173 -8.52 -24.50 8.80
CA PHE A 173 -8.25 -25.82 8.24
C PHE A 173 -8.87 -26.95 9.03
N TYR A 174 -8.88 -26.85 10.37
CA TYR A 174 -9.52 -27.83 11.23
C TYR A 174 -11.03 -27.91 10.97
N THR A 175 -11.70 -26.76 10.88
CA THR A 175 -13.15 -26.69 10.65
C THR A 175 -13.52 -27.06 9.21
N GLU A 176 -12.72 -26.67 8.21
CA GLU A 176 -12.89 -27.04 6.80
C GLU A 176 -12.72 -28.55 6.59
N SER A 177 -11.85 -29.21 7.36
CA SER A 177 -11.66 -30.67 7.29
C SER A 177 -12.85 -31.49 7.81
N LYS A 178 -13.80 -30.87 8.53
CA LYS A 178 -14.97 -31.57 9.07
C LYS A 178 -15.92 -31.94 7.94
N LYS A 179 -16.30 -33.22 7.86
CA LYS A 179 -17.19 -33.75 6.80
C LYS A 179 -18.68 -33.72 7.15
N GLN A 180 -19.04 -33.42 8.41
CA GLN A 180 -20.43 -33.47 8.89
C GLN A 180 -20.76 -32.22 9.72
N GLY A 181 -22.05 -31.90 9.84
CA GLY A 181 -22.55 -30.79 10.64
C GLY A 181 -22.65 -29.46 9.89
N PHE A 182 -22.40 -28.36 10.61
CA PHE A 182 -22.52 -26.99 10.10
C PHE A 182 -21.39 -26.61 9.12
N TRP A 183 -20.15 -26.99 9.40
CA TRP A 183 -18.96 -26.53 8.68
C TRP A 183 -18.96 -26.84 7.17
N PRO A 184 -19.32 -28.05 6.68
CA PRO A 184 -19.43 -28.29 5.24
C PRO A 184 -20.42 -27.35 4.54
N LYS A 185 -21.52 -26.98 5.22
CA LYS A 185 -22.52 -26.05 4.67
C LYS A 185 -22.00 -24.63 4.64
N PHE A 186 -21.22 -24.23 5.64
CA PHE A 186 -20.58 -22.91 5.70
C PHE A 186 -19.53 -22.76 4.58
N TYR A 187 -18.59 -23.71 4.48
CA TYR A 187 -17.50 -23.66 3.49
C TYR A 187 -17.97 -23.84 2.04
N LYS A 188 -19.19 -24.36 1.84
CA LYS A 188 -19.85 -24.35 0.52
C LYS A 188 -20.10 -22.92 -0.01
N TYR A 189 -20.31 -21.94 0.87
CA TYR A 189 -20.58 -20.55 0.49
C TYR A 189 -19.39 -19.63 0.70
N ILE A 190 -18.60 -19.87 1.74
CA ILE A 190 -17.46 -19.04 2.14
C ILE A 190 -16.19 -19.90 2.07
N PRO A 191 -15.32 -19.70 1.07
CA PRO A 191 -14.11 -20.51 0.90
C PRO A 191 -13.16 -20.45 2.12
N GLY A 192 -12.46 -21.55 2.42
CA GLY A 192 -11.48 -21.61 3.51
C GLY A 192 -10.42 -20.51 3.43
N LEU A 193 -9.83 -20.31 2.25
CA LEU A 193 -8.83 -19.27 2.03
C LEU A 193 -9.35 -17.85 2.32
N LEU A 194 -10.63 -17.58 2.06
CA LEU A 194 -11.23 -16.30 2.43
C LEU A 194 -11.31 -16.13 3.95
N MET A 195 -11.58 -17.21 4.69
CA MET A 195 -11.58 -17.14 6.16
C MET A 195 -10.17 -16.95 6.74
N CYS A 196 -9.15 -17.58 6.14
CA CYS A 196 -7.75 -17.33 6.49
C CYS A 196 -7.36 -15.86 6.35
N TYR A 197 -8.05 -15.15 5.46
CA TYR A 197 -7.89 -13.73 5.22
C TYR A 197 -8.79 -12.87 6.15
N MET A 198 -10.06 -13.22 6.33
CA MET A 198 -11.04 -12.43 7.08
C MET A 198 -10.85 -12.49 8.60
N ILE A 199 -10.45 -13.62 9.18
CA ILE A 199 -10.30 -13.73 10.64
C ILE A 199 -9.22 -12.78 11.17
N PRO A 200 -8.01 -12.72 10.58
CA PRO A 200 -7.01 -11.71 10.96
C PRO A 200 -7.49 -10.26 10.80
N ALA A 201 -8.30 -9.97 9.77
CA ALA A 201 -8.89 -8.65 9.60
C ALA A 201 -9.85 -8.30 10.75
N VAL A 202 -10.63 -9.27 11.22
CA VAL A 202 -11.47 -9.09 12.42
C VAL A 202 -10.61 -8.88 13.66
N PHE A 203 -9.51 -9.63 13.84
CA PHE A 203 -8.59 -9.40 14.96
C PHE A 203 -7.99 -7.99 14.93
N ASN A 204 -7.59 -7.51 13.76
CA ASN A 204 -7.08 -6.16 13.58
C ASN A 204 -8.16 -5.10 13.88
N SER A 205 -9.36 -5.26 13.32
CA SER A 205 -10.47 -4.31 13.50
C SER A 205 -10.99 -4.24 14.95
N LEU A 206 -10.85 -5.32 15.72
CA LEU A 206 -11.18 -5.35 17.15
C LEU A 206 -10.06 -4.79 18.05
N GLY A 207 -8.93 -4.39 17.46
CA GLY A 207 -7.75 -3.93 18.20
C GLY A 207 -7.05 -5.05 18.98
N LEU A 208 -7.22 -6.32 18.59
CA LEU A 208 -6.48 -7.43 19.22
C LEU A 208 -5.02 -7.42 18.76
N ILE A 209 -4.80 -7.18 17.46
CA ILE A 209 -3.48 -7.10 16.80
C ILE A 209 -3.46 -5.86 15.90
N SER A 210 -2.29 -5.46 15.42
CA SER A 210 -2.19 -4.40 14.39
C SER A 210 -1.09 -4.69 13.39
N ALA A 211 -1.40 -4.55 12.10
CA ALA A 211 -0.40 -4.62 11.03
C ALA A 211 0.58 -3.44 11.04
N ASP A 212 0.22 -2.33 11.69
CA ASP A 212 1.08 -1.14 11.81
C ASP A 212 2.12 -1.31 12.93
N VAL A 213 1.87 -2.23 13.87
CA VAL A 213 2.76 -2.50 15.03
C VAL A 213 3.58 -3.77 14.82
N SER A 214 3.03 -4.77 14.13
CA SER A 214 3.65 -6.08 13.97
C SER A 214 4.48 -6.20 12.68
N GLU A 215 5.68 -6.76 12.78
CA GLU A 215 6.56 -7.06 11.65
C GLU A 215 6.25 -8.41 10.97
N THR A 216 5.17 -9.09 11.38
CA THR A 216 4.79 -10.39 10.81
C THR A 216 4.53 -10.32 9.30
N TYR A 217 3.96 -9.21 8.81
CA TYR A 217 3.82 -9.00 7.36
C TYR A 217 5.18 -8.86 6.66
N TYR A 218 6.14 -8.16 7.26
CA TYR A 218 7.49 -8.03 6.70
C TYR A 218 8.13 -9.41 6.53
N ILE A 219 8.11 -10.24 7.59
CA ILE A 219 8.60 -11.62 7.51
C ILE A 219 7.87 -12.41 6.42
N ALA A 220 6.53 -12.37 6.40
CA ALA A 220 5.75 -13.14 5.44
C ALA A 220 6.04 -12.74 3.99
N SER A 221 6.14 -11.45 3.69
CA SER A 221 6.28 -10.96 2.33
C SER A 221 7.73 -10.88 1.83
N ARG A 222 8.72 -10.74 2.71
CA ARG A 222 10.14 -10.61 2.32
C ARG A 222 10.93 -11.91 2.49
N TYR A 223 10.43 -12.86 3.28
CA TYR A 223 11.08 -14.16 3.51
C TYR A 223 10.21 -15.29 2.96
N LEU A 224 8.96 -15.39 3.44
CA LEU A 224 8.11 -16.55 3.16
C LEU A 224 7.55 -16.53 1.73
N LEU A 225 7.17 -15.37 1.19
CA LEU A 225 6.73 -15.23 -0.19
C LEU A 225 7.82 -15.66 -1.19
N PRO A 226 9.03 -15.08 -1.22
CA PRO A 226 10.05 -15.53 -2.17
C PRO A 226 10.45 -17.00 -1.95
N ALA A 227 10.50 -17.47 -0.70
CA ALA A 227 10.68 -18.90 -0.40
C ALA A 227 9.57 -19.77 -1.02
N SER A 228 8.30 -19.36 -0.89
CA SER A 228 7.17 -20.08 -1.46
C SER A 228 7.24 -20.13 -2.98
N LEU A 229 7.67 -19.04 -3.63
CA LEU A 229 7.82 -19.01 -5.08
C LEU A 229 8.90 -19.98 -5.55
N VAL A 230 10.05 -20.05 -4.85
CA VAL A 230 11.09 -21.04 -5.14
C VAL A 230 10.54 -22.46 -5.04
N LEU A 231 9.86 -22.77 -3.92
CA LEU A 231 9.34 -24.11 -3.65
C LEU A 231 8.19 -24.53 -4.58
N LEU A 232 7.31 -23.60 -4.95
CA LEU A 232 6.21 -23.87 -5.89
C LEU A 232 6.71 -23.96 -7.34
N THR A 233 7.85 -23.33 -7.63
CA THR A 233 8.46 -23.34 -8.96
C THR A 233 9.38 -24.54 -9.17
N ILE A 234 9.90 -25.18 -8.12
CA ILE A 234 10.84 -26.30 -8.22
C ILE A 234 10.26 -27.51 -8.99
N SER A 235 8.94 -27.67 -9.00
CA SER A 235 8.21 -28.74 -9.67
C SER A 235 7.39 -28.24 -10.86
N ILE A 236 7.59 -26.98 -11.26
CA ILE A 236 6.82 -26.39 -12.33
C ILE A 236 7.24 -26.92 -13.70
N ASP A 237 6.25 -27.10 -14.57
CA ASP A 237 6.50 -27.32 -15.99
C ASP A 237 6.42 -26.00 -16.73
N LEU A 238 7.57 -25.40 -17.02
CA LEU A 238 7.65 -24.12 -17.73
C LEU A 238 6.93 -24.14 -19.08
N LYS A 239 7.04 -25.23 -19.84
CA LYS A 239 6.40 -25.32 -21.15
C LYS A 239 4.89 -25.28 -21.00
N ALA A 240 4.35 -25.97 -20.00
CA ALA A 240 2.92 -25.93 -19.70
C ALA A 240 2.47 -24.57 -19.16
N VAL A 241 3.32 -23.84 -18.40
CA VAL A 241 3.04 -22.46 -17.97
C VAL A 241 2.96 -21.50 -19.15
N PHE A 242 3.92 -21.55 -20.09
CA PHE A 242 3.86 -20.72 -21.30
C PHE A 242 2.65 -21.07 -22.19
N ASN A 243 2.21 -22.34 -22.17
CA ASN A 243 1.00 -22.78 -22.87
C ASN A 243 -0.32 -22.27 -22.26
N LEU A 244 -0.31 -21.64 -21.08
CA LEU A 244 -1.49 -20.92 -20.56
C LEU A 244 -1.92 -19.78 -21.50
N GLY A 245 -1.00 -19.31 -22.35
CA GLY A 245 -1.30 -18.58 -23.57
C GLY A 245 -1.64 -17.10 -23.37
N TRP A 246 -2.02 -16.46 -24.48
CA TRP A 246 -2.22 -15.02 -24.59
C TRP A 246 -3.38 -14.47 -23.76
N LYS A 247 -4.34 -15.32 -23.33
CA LYS A 247 -5.51 -14.89 -22.56
C LYS A 247 -5.11 -14.26 -21.22
N ALA A 248 -4.07 -14.77 -20.56
CA ALA A 248 -3.56 -14.18 -19.31
C ALA A 248 -3.09 -12.74 -19.53
N LEU A 249 -2.31 -12.51 -20.59
CA LEU A 249 -1.80 -11.18 -20.93
C LEU A 249 -2.91 -10.22 -21.33
N VAL A 250 -3.90 -10.67 -22.11
CA VAL A 250 -5.03 -9.82 -22.49
C VAL A 250 -5.89 -9.46 -21.29
N MET A 251 -6.13 -10.38 -20.35
CA MET A 251 -6.83 -10.06 -19.12
C MET A 251 -6.04 -9.06 -18.25
N PHE A 252 -4.73 -9.22 -18.15
CA PHE A 252 -3.86 -8.27 -17.46
C PHE A 252 -3.89 -6.87 -18.10
N PHE A 253 -3.67 -6.75 -19.42
CA PHE A 253 -3.73 -5.45 -20.09
C PHE A 253 -5.13 -4.82 -20.05
N THR A 254 -6.18 -5.63 -20.11
CA THR A 254 -7.55 -5.16 -19.89
C THR A 254 -7.70 -4.57 -18.51
N GLY A 255 -7.13 -5.22 -17.49
CA GLY A 255 -7.08 -4.69 -16.13
C GLY A 255 -6.35 -3.36 -16.07
N THR A 256 -5.15 -3.28 -16.65
CA THR A 256 -4.39 -2.02 -16.77
C THR A 256 -5.22 -0.91 -17.41
N ILE A 257 -5.88 -1.18 -18.54
CA ILE A 257 -6.76 -0.22 -19.22
C ILE A 257 -7.93 0.18 -18.32
N GLY A 258 -8.53 -0.79 -17.63
CA GLY A 258 -9.61 -0.57 -16.67
C GLY A 258 -9.23 0.40 -15.56
N ILE A 259 -8.02 0.29 -15.02
CA ILE A 259 -7.50 1.25 -14.04
C ILE A 259 -7.24 2.61 -14.71
N ILE A 260 -6.63 2.65 -15.90
CA ILE A 260 -6.31 3.91 -16.61
C ILE A 260 -7.57 4.75 -16.90
N ILE A 261 -8.63 4.12 -17.41
CA ILE A 261 -9.87 4.83 -17.75
C ILE A 261 -10.79 4.98 -16.54
N GLY A 262 -10.71 4.04 -15.59
CA GLY A 262 -11.57 4.01 -14.42
C GLY A 262 -11.37 5.19 -13.49
N GLY A 263 -10.13 5.69 -13.34
CA GLY A 263 -9.82 6.83 -12.48
C GLY A 263 -10.52 8.12 -12.94
N PRO A 264 -10.30 8.55 -14.18
CA PRO A 264 -10.99 9.72 -14.75
C PRO A 264 -12.52 9.57 -14.72
N ILE A 265 -13.06 8.40 -15.05
CA ILE A 265 -14.51 8.15 -15.02
C ILE A 265 -15.04 8.21 -13.58
N ALA A 266 -14.32 7.66 -12.60
CA ALA A 266 -14.71 7.74 -11.20
C ALA A 266 -14.74 9.20 -10.71
N ILE A 267 -13.72 10.01 -11.08
CA ILE A 267 -13.74 11.46 -10.80
C ILE A 267 -14.97 12.12 -11.39
N LEU A 268 -15.27 11.88 -12.67
CA LEU A 268 -16.44 12.46 -13.36
C LEU A 268 -17.76 12.03 -12.74
N ILE A 269 -17.89 10.78 -12.30
CA ILE A 269 -19.12 10.30 -11.66
C ILE A 269 -19.28 10.98 -10.30
N ILE A 270 -18.25 10.94 -9.45
CA ILE A 270 -18.32 11.50 -8.10
C ILE A 270 -18.47 13.03 -8.14
N SER A 271 -17.85 13.72 -9.10
CA SER A 271 -17.96 15.17 -9.24
C SER A 271 -19.40 15.66 -9.47
N THR A 272 -20.29 14.81 -10.03
CA THR A 272 -21.69 15.20 -10.27
C THR A 272 -22.52 15.36 -9.00
N PHE A 273 -22.15 14.70 -7.90
CA PHE A 273 -22.93 14.72 -6.66
C PHE A 273 -22.13 15.01 -5.39
N SER A 274 -20.80 14.96 -5.45
CA SER A 274 -19.90 15.36 -4.37
C SER A 274 -18.62 16.04 -4.93
N PRO A 275 -18.74 17.21 -5.57
CA PRO A 275 -17.60 17.96 -6.12
C PRO A 275 -16.47 18.21 -5.12
N GLU A 276 -16.83 18.42 -3.85
CA GLU A 276 -15.89 18.64 -2.75
C GLU A 276 -14.94 17.46 -2.52
N THR A 277 -15.38 16.22 -2.78
CA THR A 277 -14.60 15.00 -2.56
C THR A 277 -13.53 14.78 -3.63
N VAL A 278 -13.71 15.36 -4.82
CA VAL A 278 -12.78 15.29 -5.96
C VAL A 278 -12.06 16.62 -6.23
N GLY A 279 -12.25 17.61 -5.36
CA GLY A 279 -11.70 18.95 -5.50
C GLY A 279 -10.25 19.09 -5.02
N GLY A 280 -9.93 20.28 -4.50
CA GLY A 280 -8.59 20.67 -4.08
C GLY A 280 -7.80 21.38 -5.19
N ALA A 281 -6.73 22.07 -4.81
CA ALA A 281 -5.89 22.84 -5.72
C ALA A 281 -4.41 22.66 -5.38
N GLY A 282 -3.53 22.91 -6.34
CA GLY A 282 -2.09 22.76 -6.14
C GLY A 282 -1.74 21.31 -5.77
N PHE A 283 -0.97 21.12 -4.69
CA PHE A 283 -0.52 19.80 -4.21
C PHE A 283 -1.57 19.03 -3.38
N ASP A 284 -2.65 19.69 -2.96
CA ASP A 284 -3.77 19.06 -2.24
C ASP A 284 -4.85 18.54 -3.21
N ALA A 285 -4.69 18.76 -4.52
CA ALA A 285 -5.65 18.30 -5.51
C ALA A 285 -5.81 16.78 -5.46
N VAL A 286 -7.04 16.30 -5.28
CA VAL A 286 -7.34 14.89 -5.03
C VAL A 286 -6.82 13.98 -6.14
N TRP A 287 -6.88 14.44 -7.40
CA TRP A 287 -6.34 13.69 -8.55
C TRP A 287 -4.84 13.35 -8.41
N ARG A 288 -4.04 14.17 -7.72
CA ARG A 288 -2.62 13.88 -7.44
C ARG A 288 -2.46 12.76 -6.43
N GLY A 289 -3.34 12.69 -5.43
CA GLY A 289 -3.40 11.57 -4.51
C GLY A 289 -3.88 10.30 -5.21
N LEU A 290 -4.92 10.39 -6.02
CA LEU A 290 -5.43 9.29 -6.85
C LEU A 290 -4.37 8.78 -7.85
N ALA A 291 -3.44 9.63 -8.31
CA ALA A 291 -2.30 9.21 -9.12
C ALA A 291 -1.41 8.19 -8.39
N THR A 292 -1.27 8.29 -7.06
CA THR A 292 -0.56 7.28 -6.26
C THR A 292 -1.29 5.95 -6.23
N LEU A 293 -2.63 5.96 -6.18
CA LEU A 293 -3.46 4.75 -6.28
C LEU A 293 -3.30 4.08 -7.64
N ALA A 294 -3.30 4.86 -8.74
CA ALA A 294 -3.03 4.32 -10.07
C ALA A 294 -1.65 3.65 -10.15
N GLY A 295 -0.63 4.24 -9.51
CA GLY A 295 0.70 3.62 -9.38
C GLY A 295 0.62 2.25 -8.71
N SER A 296 -0.02 2.20 -7.53
CA SER A 296 -0.20 0.97 -6.76
C SER A 296 -0.98 -0.10 -7.55
N TRP A 297 -2.12 0.26 -8.13
CA TRP A 297 -3.05 -0.67 -8.78
C TRP A 297 -2.66 -1.11 -10.19
N ILE A 298 -1.60 -0.56 -10.78
CA ILE A 298 -1.08 -1.05 -12.07
C ILE A 298 0.26 -1.76 -11.89
N GLY A 299 1.15 -1.26 -11.02
CA GLY A 299 2.48 -1.85 -10.84
C GLY A 299 3.05 -1.81 -9.42
N GLY A 300 2.19 -1.75 -8.41
CA GLY A 300 2.55 -1.96 -7.01
C GLY A 300 3.22 -0.78 -6.31
N GLY A 301 3.70 -1.03 -5.09
CA GLY A 301 4.16 0.02 -4.17
C GLY A 301 5.36 0.85 -4.67
N ALA A 302 6.21 0.30 -5.53
CA ALA A 302 7.30 1.07 -6.15
C ALA A 302 6.75 2.17 -7.06
N ASN A 303 5.74 1.84 -7.86
CA ASN A 303 5.10 2.80 -8.75
C ASN A 303 4.23 3.78 -7.96
N GLN A 304 3.59 3.35 -6.87
CA GLN A 304 2.92 4.25 -5.93
C GLN A 304 3.86 5.34 -5.38
N ALA A 305 5.05 4.94 -4.92
CA ALA A 305 6.07 5.86 -4.42
C ALA A 305 6.57 6.81 -5.52
N ALA A 306 6.83 6.30 -6.72
CA ALA A 306 7.22 7.14 -7.87
C ALA A 306 6.14 8.18 -8.20
N MET A 307 4.87 7.80 -8.21
CA MET A 307 3.77 8.73 -8.50
C MET A 307 3.62 9.82 -7.42
N LEU A 308 3.85 9.48 -6.15
CA LEU A 308 3.88 10.44 -5.05
C LEU A 308 4.97 11.50 -5.24
N GLU A 309 6.16 11.09 -5.67
CA GLU A 309 7.28 11.99 -5.95
C GLU A 309 7.01 12.87 -7.19
N ILE A 310 6.52 12.30 -8.28
CA ILE A 310 6.27 12.99 -9.55
C ILE A 310 5.21 14.09 -9.41
N TYR A 311 4.12 13.77 -8.72
CA TYR A 311 2.97 14.66 -8.58
C TYR A 311 2.98 15.45 -7.28
N GLY A 312 3.89 15.16 -6.35
CA GLY A 312 4.12 15.93 -5.14
C GLY A 312 2.88 16.07 -4.25
N PHE A 313 2.03 15.03 -4.21
CA PHE A 313 0.82 15.06 -3.39
C PHE A 313 1.18 15.32 -1.92
N ASN A 314 0.34 16.08 -1.22
CA ASN A 314 0.59 16.42 0.17
C ASN A 314 0.74 15.16 1.03
N GLN A 315 1.91 15.00 1.63
CA GLN A 315 2.28 13.87 2.49
C GLN A 315 1.33 13.69 3.68
N GLU A 316 0.71 14.77 4.15
CA GLU A 316 -0.25 14.74 5.26
C GLU A 316 -1.58 14.10 4.88
N LEU A 317 -1.94 14.20 3.59
CA LEU A 317 -3.16 13.61 3.02
C LEU A 317 -2.88 12.22 2.42
N TYR A 318 -1.61 11.86 2.24
CA TYR A 318 -1.20 10.59 1.64
C TYR A 318 -1.67 9.37 2.43
N GLY A 319 -1.75 9.46 3.76
CA GLY A 319 -2.28 8.39 4.60
C GLY A 319 -3.71 7.97 4.22
N GLY A 320 -4.56 8.92 3.79
CA GLY A 320 -5.90 8.62 3.28
C GLY A 320 -5.87 7.84 1.96
N MET A 321 -4.91 8.12 1.08
CA MET A 321 -4.71 7.36 -0.16
C MET A 321 -4.23 5.94 0.12
N VAL A 322 -3.27 5.78 1.05
CA VAL A 322 -2.82 4.44 1.47
C VAL A 322 -3.96 3.63 2.09
N LEU A 323 -4.84 4.28 2.87
CA LEU A 323 -6.04 3.65 3.42
C LEU A 323 -6.97 3.15 2.30
N VAL A 324 -7.26 3.99 1.30
CA VAL A 324 -8.09 3.59 0.14
C VAL A 324 -7.48 2.41 -0.61
N ASP A 325 -6.17 2.47 -0.86
CA ASP A 325 -5.43 1.39 -1.52
C ASP A 325 -5.64 0.06 -0.79
N ILE A 326 -5.33 0.04 0.51
CA ILE A 326 -5.46 -1.14 1.35
C ILE A 326 -6.90 -1.63 1.36
N VAL A 327 -7.87 -0.79 1.69
CA VAL A 327 -9.27 -1.20 1.87
C VAL A 327 -9.90 -1.69 0.56
N VAL A 328 -9.78 -0.93 -0.52
CA VAL A 328 -10.44 -1.25 -1.79
C VAL A 328 -9.80 -2.48 -2.45
N ALA A 329 -8.47 -2.58 -2.47
CA ALA A 329 -7.78 -3.75 -3.01
C ALA A 329 -8.13 -5.03 -2.24
N ASN A 330 -8.27 -4.92 -0.92
CA ASN A 330 -8.63 -6.02 -0.03
C ASN A 330 -10.09 -6.48 -0.18
N ILE A 331 -11.03 -5.54 -0.27
CA ILE A 331 -12.44 -5.85 -0.59
C ILE A 331 -12.50 -6.57 -1.94
N TRP A 332 -11.77 -6.08 -2.93
CA TRP A 332 -11.71 -6.71 -4.24
C TRP A 332 -11.08 -8.11 -4.19
N MET A 333 -10.01 -8.30 -3.41
CA MET A 333 -9.41 -9.61 -3.20
C MET A 333 -10.42 -10.59 -2.57
N ALA A 334 -11.19 -10.14 -1.57
CA ALA A 334 -12.25 -10.95 -0.97
C ALA A 334 -13.33 -11.35 -1.99
N VAL A 335 -13.76 -10.42 -2.85
CA VAL A 335 -14.71 -10.70 -3.95
C VAL A 335 -14.14 -11.74 -4.91
N LEU A 336 -12.86 -11.63 -5.28
CA LEU A 336 -12.24 -12.61 -6.17
C LEU A 336 -12.16 -13.99 -5.53
N LEU A 337 -11.73 -14.09 -4.27
CA LEU A 337 -11.65 -15.35 -3.52
C LEU A 337 -13.03 -16.00 -3.38
N LEU A 338 -14.08 -15.23 -3.09
CA LEU A 338 -15.47 -15.70 -3.11
C LEU A 338 -15.85 -16.30 -4.48
N GLY A 339 -15.44 -15.64 -5.57
CA GLY A 339 -15.69 -16.14 -6.91
C GLY A 339 -14.95 -17.45 -7.22
N ILE A 340 -13.78 -17.69 -6.64
CA ILE A 340 -13.02 -18.95 -6.84
C ILE A 340 -13.83 -20.14 -6.32
N GLY A 341 -14.48 -20.01 -5.18
CA GLY A 341 -15.40 -21.03 -4.65
C GLY A 341 -16.59 -21.34 -5.57
N LYS A 342 -16.87 -20.47 -6.56
CA LYS A 342 -17.94 -20.62 -7.56
C LYS A 342 -17.40 -20.74 -8.98
N ARG A 343 -16.11 -21.06 -9.15
CA ARG A 343 -15.40 -21.10 -10.44
C ARG A 343 -16.18 -21.81 -11.54
N GLU A 344 -16.65 -23.03 -11.31
CA GLU A 344 -17.34 -23.82 -12.34
C GLU A 344 -18.58 -23.10 -12.90
N LYS A 345 -19.36 -22.43 -12.04
CA LYS A 345 -20.54 -21.68 -12.46
C LYS A 345 -20.14 -20.45 -13.28
N ILE A 346 -19.10 -19.75 -12.85
CA ILE A 346 -18.58 -18.56 -13.54
C ILE A 346 -18.02 -18.96 -14.91
N ASP A 347 -17.20 -20.00 -14.96
CA ASP A 347 -16.59 -20.53 -16.19
C ASP A 347 -17.65 -21.00 -17.19
N ASN A 348 -18.68 -21.72 -16.72
CA ASN A 348 -19.81 -22.12 -17.56
C ASN A 348 -20.57 -20.92 -18.12
N TRP A 349 -20.79 -19.88 -17.29
CA TRP A 349 -21.38 -18.64 -17.76
C TRP A 349 -20.48 -17.95 -18.80
N LEU A 350 -19.18 -17.85 -18.56
CA LEU A 350 -18.19 -17.29 -19.49
C LEU A 350 -18.02 -18.13 -20.77
N LYS A 351 -18.54 -19.37 -20.80
CA LYS A 351 -18.26 -20.38 -21.84
C LYS A 351 -16.75 -20.60 -21.99
N ALA A 352 -16.05 -20.57 -20.87
CA ALA A 352 -14.59 -20.54 -20.82
C ALA A 352 -13.98 -21.88 -21.23
N ASP A 353 -12.85 -21.80 -21.95
CA ASP A 353 -12.00 -22.95 -22.22
C ASP A 353 -10.94 -23.11 -21.13
N ASN A 354 -11.12 -24.12 -20.28
CA ASN A 354 -10.23 -24.45 -19.16
C ASN A 354 -9.14 -25.49 -19.51
N THR A 355 -9.04 -25.92 -20.77
CA THR A 355 -8.20 -27.07 -21.18
C THR A 355 -6.75 -26.91 -20.71
N ALA A 356 -6.10 -25.79 -21.02
CA ALA A 356 -4.70 -25.54 -20.64
C ALA A 356 -4.46 -25.54 -19.12
N ILE A 357 -5.39 -24.99 -18.34
CA ILE A 357 -5.29 -24.96 -16.86
C ILE A 357 -5.43 -26.38 -16.32
N ASN A 358 -6.41 -27.12 -16.82
CA ASN A 358 -6.68 -28.49 -16.37
C ASN A 358 -5.55 -29.45 -16.76
N GLU A 359 -4.94 -29.28 -17.94
CA GLU A 359 -3.76 -30.04 -18.36
C GLU A 359 -2.56 -29.76 -17.47
N LEU A 360 -2.28 -28.49 -17.15
CA LEU A 360 -1.21 -28.11 -16.23
C LEU A 360 -1.43 -28.71 -14.82
N GLN A 361 -2.65 -28.60 -14.28
CA GLN A 361 -3.00 -29.20 -12.99
C GLN A 361 -2.80 -30.72 -12.99
N LYS A 362 -3.35 -31.42 -14.00
CA LYS A 362 -3.18 -32.88 -14.14
C LYS A 362 -1.73 -33.29 -14.28
N LYS A 363 -0.92 -32.54 -15.04
CA LYS A 363 0.49 -32.87 -15.25
C LYS A 363 1.29 -32.78 -13.96
N VAL A 364 1.08 -31.72 -13.18
CA VAL A 364 1.72 -31.54 -11.87
C VAL A 364 1.26 -32.62 -10.89
N GLN A 365 -0.04 -32.93 -10.86
CA GLN A 365 -0.59 -33.99 -10.01
C GLN A 365 0.02 -35.35 -10.33
N ASN A 366 0.04 -35.75 -11.61
CA ASN A 366 0.61 -37.03 -12.05
C ASN A 366 2.11 -37.12 -11.75
N PHE A 367 2.85 -36.02 -11.89
CA PHE A 367 4.26 -35.96 -11.52
C PHE A 367 4.43 -36.18 -10.01
N SER A 368 3.67 -35.43 -9.20
CA SER A 368 3.71 -35.51 -7.73
C SER A 368 3.37 -36.92 -7.23
N GLU A 369 2.29 -37.53 -7.74
CA GLU A 369 1.87 -38.90 -7.39
C GLU A 369 2.95 -39.94 -7.69
N LYS A 370 3.66 -39.79 -8.81
CA LYS A 370 4.72 -40.73 -9.22
C LYS A 370 5.92 -40.71 -8.26
N ILE A 371 6.21 -39.58 -7.63
CA ILE A 371 7.41 -39.39 -6.80
C ILE A 371 7.08 -39.24 -5.31
N THR A 372 5.79 -39.29 -4.93
CA THR A 372 5.34 -39.08 -3.56
C THR A 372 5.99 -40.09 -2.61
N ARG A 373 6.54 -39.58 -1.50
CA ARG A 373 7.14 -40.37 -0.43
C ARG A 373 6.87 -39.75 0.93
N ILE A 374 7.07 -40.54 1.99
CA ILE A 374 7.04 -40.02 3.37
C ILE A 374 8.28 -39.13 3.57
N PRO A 375 8.14 -37.85 3.91
CA PRO A 375 9.27 -36.96 4.09
C PRO A 375 10.05 -37.30 5.36
N SER A 376 11.36 -37.44 5.24
CA SER A 376 12.29 -37.46 6.38
C SER A 376 12.58 -36.05 6.89
N LEU A 377 13.14 -35.92 8.10
CA LEU A 377 13.64 -34.64 8.59
C LEU A 377 14.67 -34.02 7.61
N THR A 378 15.53 -34.87 7.04
CA THR A 378 16.51 -34.46 6.02
C THR A 378 15.82 -33.86 4.80
N ASP A 379 14.74 -34.47 4.30
CA ASP A 379 13.99 -33.91 3.17
C ASP A 379 13.46 -32.51 3.48
N LEU A 380 12.86 -32.34 4.67
CA LEU A 380 12.32 -31.06 5.10
C LEU A 380 13.42 -30.00 5.24
N LEU A 381 14.57 -30.35 5.82
CA LEU A 381 15.70 -29.44 5.95
C LEU A 381 16.29 -29.06 4.57
N ILE A 382 16.34 -29.99 3.61
CA ILE A 382 16.80 -29.70 2.26
C ILE A 382 15.80 -28.81 1.50
N ILE A 383 14.50 -29.04 1.66
CA ILE A 383 13.45 -28.15 1.13
C ILE A 383 13.63 -26.73 1.67
N LEU A 384 13.79 -26.59 2.99
CA LEU A 384 14.02 -25.28 3.63
C LEU A 384 15.35 -24.66 3.20
N MET A 385 16.40 -25.47 3.00
CA MET A 385 17.68 -25.01 2.46
C MET A 385 17.49 -24.41 1.05
N PHE A 386 16.84 -25.11 0.12
CA PHE A 386 16.59 -24.56 -1.22
C PHE A 386 15.81 -23.25 -1.15
N ALA A 387 14.78 -23.20 -0.31
CA ALA A 387 13.95 -22.01 -0.15
C ALA A 387 14.76 -20.82 0.38
N PHE A 388 15.39 -20.96 1.55
CA PHE A 388 15.99 -19.82 2.25
C PHE A 388 17.40 -19.44 1.75
N VAL A 389 18.15 -20.37 1.16
CA VAL A 389 19.38 -20.02 0.43
C VAL A 389 19.03 -19.18 -0.81
N ALA A 390 18.00 -19.57 -1.56
CA ALA A 390 17.54 -18.78 -2.70
C ALA A 390 17.02 -17.40 -2.27
N VAL A 391 16.30 -17.30 -1.14
CA VAL A 391 15.89 -16.01 -0.54
C VAL A 391 17.10 -15.16 -0.18
N GLY A 392 18.13 -15.72 0.46
CA GLY A 392 19.36 -15.00 0.80
C GLY A 392 20.07 -14.44 -0.43
N ILE A 393 20.23 -15.27 -1.48
CA ILE A 393 20.80 -14.84 -2.76
C ILE A 393 19.94 -13.74 -3.40
N ALA A 394 18.60 -13.88 -3.34
CA ALA A 394 17.69 -12.92 -3.92
C ALA A 394 17.72 -11.57 -3.19
N HIS A 395 17.84 -11.53 -1.86
CA HIS A 395 18.05 -10.29 -1.10
C HIS A 395 19.38 -9.64 -1.43
N PHE A 396 20.46 -10.42 -1.44
CA PHE A 396 21.79 -9.92 -1.81
C PHE A 396 21.77 -9.30 -3.21
N GLY A 397 21.24 -10.03 -4.20
CA GLY A 397 21.13 -9.54 -5.57
C GLY A 397 20.20 -8.35 -5.70
N ALA A 398 19.06 -8.35 -5.00
CA ALA A 398 18.11 -7.24 -5.03
C ALA A 398 18.72 -5.93 -4.53
N ASP A 399 19.45 -5.97 -3.43
CA ASP A 399 20.10 -4.79 -2.87
C ASP A 399 21.19 -4.23 -3.80
N HIS A 400 22.08 -5.10 -4.28
CA HIS A 400 23.19 -4.68 -5.15
C HIS A 400 22.71 -4.21 -6.52
N ILE A 401 21.79 -4.95 -7.17
CA ILE A 401 21.32 -4.61 -8.51
C ILE A 401 20.47 -3.34 -8.47
N SER A 402 19.53 -3.22 -7.53
CA SER A 402 18.68 -2.01 -7.45
C SER A 402 19.50 -0.76 -7.16
N THR A 403 20.45 -0.83 -6.22
CA THR A 403 21.34 0.28 -5.86
C THR A 403 22.28 0.64 -7.01
N TYR A 404 22.91 -0.36 -7.64
CA TYR A 404 23.77 -0.14 -8.81
C TYR A 404 22.99 0.51 -9.95
N LEU A 405 21.81 0.01 -10.28
CA LEU A 405 21.01 0.55 -11.38
C LEU A 405 20.56 1.98 -11.08
N SER A 406 20.09 2.25 -9.86
CA SER A 406 19.65 3.60 -9.45
C SER A 406 20.81 4.61 -9.45
N ASN A 407 22.02 4.20 -9.06
CA ASN A 407 23.16 5.11 -8.98
C ASN A 407 23.84 5.37 -10.34
N ASN A 408 23.72 4.45 -11.30
CA ASN A 408 24.47 4.52 -12.57
C ASN A 408 23.60 4.85 -13.78
N PHE A 409 22.28 4.64 -13.71
CA PHE A 409 21.38 4.87 -14.85
C PHE A 409 20.30 5.88 -14.49
N GLU A 410 20.35 7.05 -15.13
CA GLU A 410 19.32 8.09 -14.99
C GLU A 410 17.92 7.57 -15.33
N ALA A 411 17.82 6.65 -16.30
CA ALA A 411 16.55 6.01 -16.64
C ALA A 411 15.95 5.19 -15.48
N VAL A 412 16.74 4.77 -14.49
CA VAL A 412 16.25 4.03 -13.32
C VAL A 412 16.04 4.96 -12.13
N SER A 413 16.90 5.96 -11.91
CA SER A 413 16.70 6.92 -10.83
C SER A 413 15.59 7.94 -11.09
N ASN A 414 15.28 8.24 -12.34
CA ASN A 414 14.22 9.18 -12.69
C ASN A 414 12.84 8.55 -12.46
N PRO A 415 12.01 9.05 -11.52
CA PRO A 415 10.70 8.48 -11.21
C PRO A 415 9.72 8.47 -12.39
N ARG A 416 9.92 9.37 -13.38
CA ARG A 416 9.08 9.47 -14.59
C ARG A 416 9.44 8.47 -15.68
N SER A 417 10.57 7.78 -15.56
CA SER A 417 11.00 6.77 -16.52
C SER A 417 10.28 5.46 -16.27
N ALA A 418 9.94 4.70 -17.32
CA ALA A 418 9.43 3.33 -17.13
C ALA A 418 10.42 2.37 -16.51
N LEU A 419 11.72 2.69 -16.59
CA LEU A 419 12.73 1.86 -15.97
C LEU A 419 12.89 2.17 -14.47
N SER A 420 12.12 3.11 -13.90
CA SER A 420 12.19 3.44 -12.47
C SER A 420 11.87 2.25 -11.57
N SER A 421 10.99 1.35 -12.00
CA SER A 421 10.63 0.15 -11.25
C SER A 421 11.80 -0.84 -11.09
N PHE A 422 12.84 -0.75 -11.94
CA PHE A 422 14.08 -1.52 -11.76
C PHE A 422 14.95 -1.01 -10.59
N GLY A 423 14.63 0.16 -10.02
CA GLY A 423 15.20 0.62 -8.75
C GLY A 423 14.56 -0.04 -7.52
N SER A 424 13.51 -0.85 -7.70
CA SER A 424 12.84 -1.52 -6.57
C SER A 424 13.58 -2.78 -6.12
N GLN A 425 14.02 -2.81 -4.86
CA GLN A 425 14.53 -4.03 -4.23
C GLN A 425 13.50 -5.17 -4.27
N PHE A 426 12.22 -4.89 -4.01
CA PHE A 426 11.17 -5.91 -4.00
C PHE A 426 10.95 -6.54 -5.38
N PHE A 427 11.02 -5.75 -6.46
CA PHE A 427 10.96 -6.27 -7.84
C PHE A 427 12.05 -7.31 -8.09
N TRP A 428 13.30 -7.00 -7.73
CA TRP A 428 14.44 -7.90 -7.91
C TRP A 428 14.38 -9.11 -6.98
N LEU A 429 13.92 -8.94 -5.74
CA LEU A 429 13.73 -10.04 -4.80
C LEU A 429 12.83 -11.13 -5.38
N ILE A 430 11.66 -10.74 -5.90
CA ILE A 430 10.70 -11.68 -6.50
C ILE A 430 11.23 -12.25 -7.81
N SER A 431 11.86 -11.43 -8.65
CA SER A 431 12.40 -11.86 -9.94
C SER A 431 13.52 -12.89 -9.79
N ILE A 432 14.49 -12.63 -8.90
CA ILE A 432 15.63 -13.52 -8.65
C ILE A 432 15.17 -14.80 -7.97
N ALA A 433 14.30 -14.71 -6.95
CA ALA A 433 13.77 -15.90 -6.28
C ALA A 433 13.01 -16.82 -7.26
N THR A 434 12.17 -16.23 -8.12
CA THR A 434 11.45 -16.99 -9.15
C THR A 434 12.44 -17.60 -10.15
N PHE A 435 13.43 -16.83 -10.61
CA PHE A 435 14.46 -17.33 -11.53
C PHE A 435 15.26 -18.50 -10.95
N ILE A 436 15.67 -18.44 -9.69
CA ILE A 436 16.35 -19.54 -9.00
C ILE A 436 15.44 -20.76 -8.90
N GLY A 437 14.16 -20.59 -8.54
CA GLY A 437 13.18 -21.68 -8.54
C GLY A 437 13.05 -22.35 -9.90
N ILE A 438 13.03 -21.56 -10.97
CA ILE A 438 13.03 -22.05 -12.36
C ILE A 438 14.31 -22.85 -12.65
N LEU A 439 15.49 -22.32 -12.31
CA LEU A 439 16.75 -23.04 -12.51
C LEU A 439 16.77 -24.38 -11.76
N LEU A 440 16.30 -24.40 -10.50
CA LEU A 440 16.21 -25.62 -9.71
C LEU A 440 15.25 -26.65 -10.32
N SER A 441 14.19 -26.20 -11.03
CA SER A 441 13.24 -27.10 -11.72
C SER A 441 13.89 -27.96 -12.82
N PHE A 442 15.04 -27.52 -13.36
CA PHE A 442 15.81 -28.29 -14.33
C PHE A 442 16.78 -29.30 -13.70
N THR A 443 16.92 -29.28 -12.37
CA THR A 443 17.86 -30.13 -11.63
C THR A 443 17.13 -31.29 -10.92
N PRO A 444 17.85 -32.25 -10.31
CA PRO A 444 17.24 -33.26 -9.44
C PRO A 444 16.47 -32.69 -8.23
N ALA A 445 16.63 -31.40 -7.93
CA ALA A 445 15.92 -30.73 -6.84
C ALA A 445 14.39 -30.81 -7.00
N LYS A 446 13.87 -30.89 -8.23
CA LYS A 446 12.43 -31.09 -8.50
C LYS A 446 11.84 -32.35 -7.85
N ASN A 447 12.66 -33.36 -7.56
CA ASN A 447 12.21 -34.60 -6.93
C ASN A 447 11.77 -34.40 -5.46
N TYR A 448 12.16 -33.28 -4.83
CA TYR A 448 11.69 -32.91 -3.49
C TYR A 448 10.22 -32.50 -3.44
N GLU A 449 9.57 -32.31 -4.59
CA GLU A 449 8.12 -32.27 -4.68
C GLU A 449 7.48 -33.52 -4.07
N GLY A 450 8.10 -34.69 -4.28
CA GLY A 450 7.66 -35.95 -3.69
C GLY A 450 7.71 -35.99 -2.15
N ALA A 451 8.56 -35.15 -1.55
CA ALA A 451 8.64 -34.95 -0.10
C ALA A 451 7.80 -33.74 0.38
N GLY A 452 7.03 -33.10 -0.52
CA GLY A 452 6.09 -32.04 -0.15
C GLY A 452 6.65 -30.61 -0.22
N ALA A 453 7.63 -30.32 -1.08
CA ALA A 453 8.13 -28.96 -1.28
C ALA A 453 7.00 -27.94 -1.53
N SER A 454 6.06 -28.25 -2.43
CA SER A 454 4.88 -27.40 -2.71
C SER A 454 3.95 -27.21 -1.51
N LYS A 455 3.86 -28.20 -0.61
CA LYS A 455 3.05 -28.10 0.62
C LYS A 455 3.67 -27.11 1.61
N ILE A 456 4.99 -27.15 1.79
CA ILE A 456 5.71 -26.14 2.60
C ILE A 456 5.57 -24.75 1.98
N GLY A 457 5.74 -24.63 0.65
CA GLY A 457 5.49 -23.37 -0.06
C GLY A 457 4.05 -22.86 0.13
N SER A 458 3.07 -23.76 0.15
CA SER A 458 1.67 -23.40 0.41
C SER A 458 1.46 -22.88 1.85
N ILE A 459 2.11 -23.48 2.86
CA ILE A 459 2.06 -22.98 4.25
C ILE A 459 2.56 -21.52 4.31
N PHE A 460 3.66 -21.22 3.62
CA PHE A 460 4.18 -19.86 3.52
C PHE A 460 3.19 -18.89 2.86
N ILE A 461 2.50 -19.32 1.80
CA ILE A 461 1.41 -18.56 1.18
C ILE A 461 0.25 -18.33 2.15
N TYR A 462 -0.16 -19.31 2.95
CA TYR A 462 -1.24 -19.13 3.94
C TYR A 462 -0.85 -18.15 5.06
N ILE A 463 0.40 -18.17 5.52
CA ILE A 463 0.91 -17.16 6.47
C ILE A 463 0.88 -15.76 5.83
N LEU A 464 1.27 -15.65 4.56
CA LEU A 464 1.16 -14.39 3.82
C LEU A 464 -0.30 -13.93 3.72
N VAL A 465 -1.24 -14.81 3.39
CA VAL A 465 -2.68 -14.48 3.33
C VAL A 465 -3.16 -13.93 4.67
N ALA A 466 -2.78 -14.57 5.78
CA ALA A 466 -3.21 -14.14 7.11
C ALA A 466 -2.64 -12.75 7.46
N THR A 467 -1.37 -12.49 7.14
CA THR A 467 -0.75 -11.18 7.37
C THR A 467 -1.24 -10.08 6.43
N ILE A 468 -1.65 -10.41 5.20
CA ILE A 468 -2.38 -9.46 4.33
C ILE A 468 -3.76 -9.16 4.94
N GLY A 469 -4.45 -10.18 5.47
CA GLY A 469 -5.72 -10.01 6.19
C GLY A 469 -5.62 -9.04 7.36
N MET A 470 -4.54 -9.15 8.14
CA MET A 470 -4.25 -8.24 9.26
C MET A 470 -4.13 -6.76 8.83
N LYS A 471 -3.77 -6.46 7.57
CA LYS A 471 -3.73 -5.07 7.08
C LYS A 471 -5.11 -4.45 6.91
N MET A 472 -6.17 -5.25 6.85
CA MET A 472 -7.52 -4.73 6.70
C MET A 472 -8.07 -4.31 8.06
N ASP A 473 -8.43 -3.03 8.16
CA ASP A 473 -9.19 -2.47 9.27
C ASP A 473 -10.57 -2.07 8.73
N LEU A 474 -11.61 -2.76 9.21
CA LEU A 474 -12.98 -2.51 8.79
C LEU A 474 -13.55 -1.19 9.35
N GLY A 475 -13.00 -0.69 10.45
CA GLY A 475 -13.40 0.59 11.04
C GLY A 475 -12.94 1.79 10.20
N LYS A 476 -11.76 1.68 9.59
CA LYS A 476 -11.17 2.72 8.73
C LYS A 476 -12.02 3.09 7.50
N ILE A 477 -12.95 2.22 7.10
CA ILE A 477 -13.92 2.49 6.01
C ILE A 477 -14.74 3.75 6.30
N PHE A 478 -15.01 4.04 7.58
CA PHE A 478 -15.83 5.17 8.00
C PHE A 478 -15.05 6.48 8.17
N GLU A 479 -13.71 6.46 8.13
CA GLU A 479 -12.88 7.66 8.33
C GLU A 479 -12.87 8.56 7.08
N ASN A 480 -12.80 7.98 5.88
CA ASN A 480 -12.73 8.72 4.61
C ASN A 480 -13.73 8.18 3.58
N PRO A 481 -15.06 8.25 3.87
CA PRO A 481 -16.08 7.60 3.05
C PRO A 481 -16.11 8.10 1.61
N GLY A 482 -15.81 9.38 1.38
CA GLY A 482 -15.76 9.97 0.03
C GLY A 482 -14.64 9.37 -0.83
N LEU A 483 -13.42 9.28 -0.29
CA LEU A 483 -12.29 8.69 -1.01
C LEU A 483 -12.47 7.19 -1.23
N ILE A 484 -13.03 6.48 -0.24
CA ILE A 484 -13.39 5.06 -0.39
C ILE A 484 -14.43 4.88 -1.49
N LEU A 485 -15.44 5.74 -1.56
CA LEU A 485 -16.46 5.69 -2.62
C LEU A 485 -15.84 5.89 -4.00
N ILE A 486 -14.93 6.85 -4.18
CA ILE A 486 -14.17 7.00 -5.44
C ILE A 486 -13.45 5.69 -5.79
N GLY A 487 -12.72 5.12 -4.83
CA GLY A 487 -11.98 3.88 -5.04
C GLY A 487 -12.88 2.70 -5.41
N LEU A 488 -14.05 2.57 -4.77
CA LEU A 488 -15.02 1.51 -5.08
C LEU A 488 -15.64 1.69 -6.48
N VAL A 489 -15.99 2.91 -6.88
CA VAL A 489 -16.47 3.20 -8.24
C VAL A 489 -15.40 2.86 -9.28
N TRP A 490 -14.16 3.30 -9.03
CA TRP A 490 -13.02 3.00 -9.89
C TRP A 490 -12.80 1.49 -10.03
N MET A 491 -12.77 0.75 -8.92
CA MET A 491 -12.61 -0.70 -8.92
C MET A 491 -13.77 -1.41 -9.63
N THR A 492 -14.98 -0.88 -9.52
CA THR A 492 -16.15 -1.42 -10.23
C THR A 492 -16.00 -1.28 -11.74
N ILE A 493 -15.52 -0.15 -12.24
CA ILE A 493 -15.27 0.06 -13.68
C ILE A 493 -14.23 -0.93 -14.19
N HIS A 494 -13.14 -1.09 -13.44
CA HIS A 494 -12.09 -2.09 -13.71
C HIS A 494 -12.66 -3.52 -13.77
N ALA A 495 -13.45 -3.90 -12.76
CA ALA A 495 -14.08 -5.22 -12.67
C ALA A 495 -15.06 -5.48 -13.83
N VAL A 496 -15.91 -4.51 -14.16
CA VAL A 496 -16.88 -4.61 -15.25
C VAL A 496 -16.16 -4.80 -16.58
N LEU A 497 -15.11 -4.02 -16.85
CA LEU A 497 -14.34 -4.14 -18.09
C LEU A 497 -13.70 -5.53 -18.22
N LEU A 498 -13.10 -6.04 -17.15
CA LEU A 498 -12.54 -7.39 -17.10
C LEU A 498 -13.60 -8.47 -17.37
N ILE A 499 -14.78 -8.36 -16.74
CA ILE A 499 -15.87 -9.32 -16.95
C ILE A 499 -16.34 -9.30 -18.41
N VAL A 500 -16.49 -8.11 -19.00
CA VAL A 500 -16.88 -7.95 -20.40
C VAL A 500 -15.85 -8.60 -21.32
N ILE A 501 -14.57 -8.28 -21.18
CA ILE A 501 -13.53 -8.87 -22.04
C ILE A 501 -13.42 -10.37 -21.83
N ALA A 502 -13.44 -10.86 -20.57
CA ALA A 502 -13.40 -12.28 -20.29
C ALA A 502 -14.54 -13.04 -20.98
N LYS A 503 -15.73 -12.44 -21.03
CA LYS A 503 -16.88 -12.99 -21.76
C LYS A 503 -16.65 -13.01 -23.27
N LEU A 504 -16.08 -11.94 -23.84
CA LEU A 504 -15.80 -11.84 -25.28
C LEU A 504 -14.77 -12.87 -25.74
N ILE A 505 -13.67 -13.02 -25.01
CA ILE A 505 -12.58 -13.94 -25.37
C ILE A 505 -12.75 -15.35 -24.77
N LYS A 506 -13.86 -15.59 -24.06
CA LYS A 506 -14.13 -16.86 -23.35
C LYS A 506 -12.95 -17.25 -22.45
N ALA A 507 -12.47 -16.30 -21.66
CA ALA A 507 -11.38 -16.53 -20.72
C ALA A 507 -11.90 -17.23 -19.46
N PRO A 508 -11.20 -18.25 -18.94
CA PRO A 508 -11.41 -18.76 -17.59
C PRO A 508 -11.38 -17.68 -16.54
N TYR A 509 -12.18 -17.86 -15.50
CA TYR A 509 -12.20 -17.02 -14.31
C TYR A 509 -10.80 -16.92 -13.66
N PHE A 510 -9.98 -17.97 -13.80
CA PHE A 510 -8.56 -17.95 -13.43
C PHE A 510 -7.81 -16.74 -14.01
N PHE A 511 -7.87 -16.52 -15.33
CA PHE A 511 -7.15 -15.40 -15.95
C PHE A 511 -7.73 -14.05 -15.59
N LEU A 512 -9.05 -13.96 -15.39
CA LEU A 512 -9.68 -12.74 -14.89
C LEU A 512 -9.16 -12.40 -13.49
N ALA A 513 -9.21 -13.35 -12.56
CA ALA A 513 -8.83 -13.13 -11.17
C ALA A 513 -7.34 -12.84 -11.02
N VAL A 514 -6.48 -13.65 -11.64
CA VAL A 514 -5.02 -13.48 -11.57
C VAL A 514 -4.56 -12.25 -12.33
N GLY A 515 -5.11 -11.99 -13.53
CA GLY A 515 -4.82 -10.79 -14.30
C GLY A 515 -5.20 -9.52 -13.53
N SER A 516 -6.41 -9.50 -12.97
CA SER A 516 -6.84 -8.37 -12.14
C SER A 516 -5.96 -8.15 -10.91
N GLN A 517 -5.50 -9.20 -10.25
CA GLN A 517 -4.72 -9.08 -9.01
C GLN A 517 -3.26 -8.77 -9.27
N ALA A 518 -2.72 -9.19 -10.42
CA ALA A 518 -1.41 -8.72 -10.87
C ALA A 518 -1.37 -7.20 -11.08
N ASN A 519 -2.51 -6.57 -11.40
CA ASN A 519 -2.68 -5.13 -11.37
C ASN A 519 -2.87 -4.62 -9.93
N VAL A 520 -4.05 -4.86 -9.35
CA VAL A 520 -4.53 -4.17 -8.14
C VAL A 520 -3.76 -4.57 -6.88
N GLY A 521 -3.35 -5.84 -6.79
CA GLY A 521 -2.76 -6.41 -5.59
C GLY A 521 -1.25 -6.64 -5.66
N GLY A 522 -0.65 -6.45 -6.83
CA GLY A 522 0.79 -6.55 -7.09
C GLY A 522 1.40 -7.93 -6.79
N ALA A 523 2.73 -7.95 -6.66
CA ALA A 523 3.51 -9.19 -6.59
C ALA A 523 3.35 -9.96 -5.27
N ALA A 524 2.72 -9.38 -4.25
CA ALA A 524 2.44 -10.07 -2.99
C ALA A 524 1.14 -10.89 -3.03
N SER A 525 0.07 -10.39 -3.65
CA SER A 525 -1.27 -11.02 -3.58
C SER A 525 -1.70 -11.71 -4.88
N ALA A 526 -1.14 -11.36 -6.04
CA ALA A 526 -1.41 -12.11 -7.28
C ALA A 526 -1.03 -13.59 -7.18
N PRO A 527 0.13 -13.98 -6.59
CA PRO A 527 0.47 -15.39 -6.37
C PRO A 527 -0.51 -16.08 -5.42
N VAL A 528 -1.02 -15.35 -4.42
CA VAL A 528 -2.01 -15.87 -3.46
C VAL A 528 -3.32 -16.22 -4.18
N VAL A 529 -3.84 -15.31 -4.99
CA VAL A 529 -5.07 -15.54 -5.76
C VAL A 529 -4.87 -16.65 -6.79
N ALA A 530 -3.70 -16.77 -7.40
CA ALA A 530 -3.41 -17.88 -8.29
C ALA A 530 -3.31 -19.23 -7.54
N ALA A 531 -2.65 -19.25 -6.37
CA ALA A 531 -2.53 -20.44 -5.52
C ALA A 531 -3.89 -20.95 -5.01
N ALA A 532 -4.85 -20.04 -4.83
CA ALA A 532 -6.23 -20.36 -4.48
C ALA A 532 -6.95 -21.23 -5.53
N PHE A 533 -6.56 -21.14 -6.81
CA PHE A 533 -7.03 -22.07 -7.84
C PHE A 533 -6.28 -23.39 -7.80
N HIS A 534 -4.95 -23.31 -7.67
CA HIS A 534 -4.07 -24.45 -7.43
C HIS A 534 -2.66 -23.95 -7.05
N PRO A 535 -1.95 -24.54 -6.08
CA PRO A 535 -0.62 -24.07 -5.66
C PRO A 535 0.39 -23.93 -6.81
N SER A 536 0.36 -24.83 -7.79
CA SER A 536 1.26 -24.78 -8.96
C SER A 536 1.03 -23.58 -9.90
N LEU A 537 -0.07 -22.84 -9.72
CA LEU A 537 -0.38 -21.65 -10.51
C LEU A 537 0.18 -20.37 -9.87
N ALA A 538 0.68 -20.41 -8.63
CA ALA A 538 1.21 -19.24 -7.92
C ALA A 538 2.28 -18.49 -8.73
N THR A 539 3.19 -19.24 -9.38
CA THR A 539 4.27 -18.68 -10.20
C THR A 539 3.73 -17.89 -11.39
N VAL A 540 2.58 -18.27 -11.95
CA VAL A 540 1.92 -17.51 -13.03
C VAL A 540 1.51 -16.12 -12.53
N GLY A 541 0.91 -16.06 -11.34
CA GLY A 541 0.55 -14.79 -10.69
C GLY A 541 1.77 -13.93 -10.38
N ALA A 542 2.87 -14.55 -9.91
CA ALA A 542 4.12 -13.85 -9.63
C ALA A 542 4.73 -13.23 -10.90
N LEU A 543 4.88 -14.01 -11.98
CA LEU A 543 5.44 -13.53 -13.24
C LEU A 543 4.60 -12.40 -13.85
N LEU A 544 3.27 -12.54 -13.81
CA LEU A 544 2.36 -11.51 -14.34
C LEU A 544 2.43 -10.22 -13.52
N ALA A 545 2.56 -10.32 -12.19
CA ALA A 545 2.70 -9.16 -11.33
C ALA A 545 4.06 -8.45 -11.50
N VAL A 546 5.15 -9.20 -11.66
CA VAL A 546 6.48 -8.64 -11.97
C VAL A 546 6.44 -7.88 -13.29
N PHE A 547 5.74 -8.42 -14.31
CA PHE A 547 5.51 -7.70 -15.56
C PHE A 547 4.73 -6.39 -15.34
N GLY A 548 3.79 -6.38 -14.39
CA GLY A 548 3.04 -5.19 -13.98
C GLY A 548 3.87 -4.03 -13.45
N TYR A 549 4.99 -4.29 -12.77
CA TYR A 549 5.89 -3.24 -12.30
C TYR A 549 6.40 -2.39 -13.48
N VAL A 550 6.83 -3.03 -14.56
CA VAL A 550 7.42 -2.35 -15.73
C VAL A 550 6.39 -1.53 -16.50
N VAL A 551 5.21 -2.11 -16.80
CA VAL A 551 4.17 -1.38 -17.54
C VAL A 551 3.45 -0.34 -16.68
N GLY A 552 3.52 -0.49 -15.35
CA GLY A 552 2.72 0.28 -14.41
C GLY A 552 3.09 1.74 -14.34
N THR A 553 4.36 2.12 -14.51
CA THR A 553 4.76 3.53 -14.46
C THR A 553 4.12 4.34 -15.58
N TYR A 554 4.17 3.85 -16.83
CA TYR A 554 3.51 4.54 -17.94
C TYR A 554 1.98 4.52 -17.82
N GLY A 555 1.40 3.40 -17.41
CA GLY A 555 -0.04 3.32 -17.18
C GLY A 555 -0.51 4.31 -16.12
N ALA A 556 0.22 4.41 -15.01
CA ALA A 556 -0.10 5.32 -13.92
C ALA A 556 0.07 6.79 -14.32
N LEU A 557 1.14 7.12 -15.05
CA LEU A 557 1.35 8.47 -15.62
C LEU A 557 0.22 8.87 -16.56
N LEU A 558 -0.18 7.97 -17.47
CA LEU A 558 -1.29 8.22 -18.39
C LEU A 558 -2.61 8.41 -17.61
N CYS A 559 -2.89 7.54 -16.65
CA CYS A 559 -4.07 7.65 -15.78
C CYS A 559 -4.10 9.00 -15.04
N ALA A 560 -2.97 9.38 -14.43
CA ALA A 560 -2.84 10.64 -13.70
C ALA A 560 -3.05 11.86 -14.58
N GLU A 561 -2.54 11.84 -15.81
CA GLU A 561 -2.75 12.93 -16.77
C GLU A 561 -4.21 13.02 -17.23
N LEU A 562 -4.87 11.88 -17.48
CA LEU A 562 -6.31 11.87 -17.78
C LEU A 562 -7.14 12.38 -16.60
N MET A 563 -6.79 11.99 -15.37
CA MET A 563 -7.44 12.47 -14.15
C MET A 563 -7.24 13.99 -13.97
N ARG A 564 -6.05 14.50 -14.27
CA ARG A 564 -5.74 15.94 -14.25
C ARG A 564 -6.64 16.71 -15.22
N ILE A 565 -6.85 16.20 -16.43
CA ILE A 565 -7.69 16.84 -17.45
C ILE A 565 -9.13 16.98 -16.96
N VAL A 566 -9.71 15.90 -16.42
CA VAL A 566 -11.11 15.90 -15.96
C VAL A 566 -11.34 16.58 -14.62
N ALA A 567 -10.28 16.82 -13.82
CA ALA A 567 -10.38 17.52 -12.55
C ALA A 567 -10.24 19.04 -12.67
N VAL A 568 -9.72 19.54 -13.80
CA VAL A 568 -9.48 20.98 -14.05
C VAL A 568 -10.48 21.58 -15.05
N GLY A 569 -11.13 20.74 -15.87
CA GLY A 569 -12.26 21.13 -16.74
C GLY A 569 -13.59 20.97 -16.02
#